data_AF-A0A3N5RSC8-F1
#
_entry.id   AF-A0A3N5RSC8-F1
#
_cell.length_a   1.000
_cell.length_b   1.000
_cell.length_c   1.000
_cell.angle_alpha   90.00
_cell.angle_beta   90.00
_cell.angle_gamma   90.00
#
_symmetry.space_group_name_H-M   'P 1'
#
loop_
_entity.id
_entity.type
_entity.pdbx_description
1 polymer ?
#
loop_
_entity_poly.entity_id
_entity_poly.type
_entity_poly.pdbx_seq_one_letter_code
_entity_poly.pdbx_strand_id
1 'polypeptide(L)'
;MAEGGFDFKKLIDDSKAVLMAPKEYFSSMPTEGGFVEPLIKAVIYGTIAGVFGLIWGVLHLTAASGAFGGLIGGGVGVMALVGSIIGAIIGLFIGGVILLIVSAICGGNTNFEANVRVTAALMVLSPISALLSFTSG
;
A
#
# COMPACT_ATOMS: atom_id res chain seq x y z
N MET A 1 -10.82 -13.04 -20.41
CA MET A 1 -11.51 -12.06 -21.27
C MET A 1 -10.97 -10.69 -20.88
N ALA A 2 -10.11 -10.12 -21.73
CA ALA A 2 -9.47 -8.83 -21.50
C ALA A 2 -10.28 -7.75 -22.19
N GLU A 3 -11.14 -7.03 -21.45
CA GLU A 3 -11.72 -5.73 -21.83
C GLU A 3 -12.02 -4.89 -20.57
N GLY A 4 -10.96 -4.52 -19.87
CA GLY A 4 -11.05 -3.66 -18.68
C GLY A 4 -9.65 -3.32 -18.22
N GLY A 5 -8.99 -2.40 -18.91
CA GLY A 5 -7.73 -1.83 -18.44
C GLY A 5 -7.92 -1.25 -17.04
N PHE A 6 -6.87 -1.31 -16.22
CA PHE A 6 -6.90 -0.71 -14.89
C PHE A 6 -7.21 0.80 -15.00
N ASP A 7 -8.26 1.27 -14.30
CA ASP A 7 -8.66 2.67 -14.32
C ASP A 7 -7.90 3.48 -13.26
N PHE A 8 -6.87 4.19 -13.72
CA PHE A 8 -6.06 5.06 -12.86
C PHE A 8 -6.83 6.25 -12.32
N LYS A 9 -7.84 6.75 -13.04
CA LYS A 9 -8.69 7.83 -12.55
C LYS A 9 -9.51 7.33 -11.37
N LYS A 10 -10.10 6.14 -11.51
CA LYS A 10 -10.79 5.46 -10.42
C LYS A 10 -9.86 5.20 -9.24
N LEU A 11 -8.61 4.77 -9.44
CA LEU A 11 -7.65 4.62 -8.34
C LEU A 11 -7.43 5.93 -7.57
N ILE A 12 -7.29 7.06 -8.27
CA ILE A 12 -7.09 8.37 -7.63
C ILE A 12 -8.35 8.80 -6.88
N ASP A 13 -9.52 8.60 -7.48
CA ASP A 13 -10.80 8.95 -6.86
C ASP A 13 -11.09 8.08 -5.63
N ASP A 14 -10.84 6.77 -5.73
CA ASP A 14 -10.88 5.82 -4.60
C ASP A 14 -9.88 6.24 -3.50
N SER A 15 -8.64 6.60 -3.87
CA SER A 15 -7.62 7.07 -2.92
C SER A 15 -8.09 8.30 -2.16
N LYS A 16 -8.67 9.28 -2.84
CA LYS A 16 -9.24 10.48 -2.22
C LYS A 16 -10.42 10.13 -1.33
N ALA A 17 -11.32 9.25 -1.78
CA ALA A 17 -12.48 8.83 -1.02
C ALA A 17 -12.07 8.09 0.28
N VAL A 18 -11.06 7.22 0.23
CA VAL A 18 -10.50 6.56 1.42
C VAL A 18 -9.97 7.58 2.42
N LEU A 19 -9.29 8.62 1.95
CA LEU A 19 -8.65 9.63 2.81
C LEU A 19 -9.62 10.69 3.34
N MET A 20 -10.59 11.12 2.53
CA MET A 20 -11.50 12.23 2.85
C MET A 20 -12.86 11.76 3.39
N ALA A 21 -13.33 10.59 2.98
CA ALA A 21 -14.65 10.04 3.31
C ALA A 21 -14.61 8.51 3.53
N PRO A 22 -13.77 7.99 4.46
CA PRO A 22 -13.53 6.55 4.62
C PRO A 22 -14.82 5.76 4.87
N LYS A 23 -15.73 6.28 5.69
CA LYS A 23 -17.00 5.60 5.99
C LYS A 23 -17.85 5.37 4.73
N GLU A 24 -17.92 6.35 3.84
CA GLU A 24 -18.70 6.27 2.61
C GLU A 24 -18.04 5.31 1.61
N TYR A 25 -16.71 5.38 1.49
CA TYR A 25 -15.96 4.47 0.62
C TYR A 25 -16.08 3.01 1.08
N PHE A 26 -15.77 2.70 2.35
CA PHE A 26 -15.77 1.32 2.84
C PHE A 26 -17.16 0.69 2.93
N SER A 27 -18.22 1.49 3.01
CA SER A 27 -19.60 0.98 2.99
C SER A 27 -20.14 0.69 1.58
N SER A 28 -19.53 1.28 0.55
CA SER A 28 -19.98 1.14 -0.85
C SER A 28 -19.02 0.36 -1.74
N MET A 29 -17.83 0.01 -1.23
CA MET A 29 -16.82 -0.69 -2.03
C MET A 29 -17.28 -2.11 -2.43
N PRO A 30 -16.95 -2.57 -3.65
CA PRO A 30 -17.19 -3.95 -4.05
C PRO A 30 -16.43 -4.93 -3.14
N THR A 31 -17.10 -5.98 -2.69
CA THR A 31 -16.52 -7.05 -1.87
C THR A 31 -16.00 -8.24 -2.70
N GLU A 32 -16.30 -8.27 -4.00
CA GLU A 32 -15.98 -9.35 -4.94
C GLU A 32 -15.50 -8.77 -6.29
N GLY A 33 -14.85 -9.61 -7.11
CA GLY A 33 -14.30 -9.25 -8.41
C GLY A 33 -12.85 -9.72 -8.66
N GLY A 34 -12.30 -10.58 -7.81
CA GLY A 34 -10.97 -11.16 -7.89
C GLY A 34 -9.85 -10.31 -7.25
N PHE A 35 -8.64 -10.86 -7.25
CA PHE A 35 -7.46 -10.27 -6.60
C PHE A 35 -6.63 -9.35 -7.51
N VAL A 36 -6.96 -9.25 -8.80
CA VAL A 36 -6.18 -8.47 -9.78
C VAL A 36 -6.16 -6.98 -9.42
N GLU A 37 -7.33 -6.39 -9.13
CA GLU A 37 -7.43 -4.98 -8.75
C GLU A 37 -6.69 -4.66 -7.42
N PRO A 38 -6.88 -5.43 -6.32
CA PRO A 38 -6.07 -5.30 -5.11
C PRO A 38 -4.56 -5.40 -5.33
N LEU A 39 -4.12 -6.34 -6.18
CA LEU A 39 -2.71 -6.55 -6.46
C LEU A 39 -2.10 -5.36 -7.21
N ILE A 40 -2.81 -4.82 -8.21
CA ILE A 40 -2.37 -3.62 -8.94
C ILE A 40 -2.30 -2.41 -8.00
N LYS A 41 -3.31 -2.22 -7.13
CA LYS A 41 -3.28 -1.17 -6.08
C LYS A 41 -2.03 -1.30 -5.19
N ALA A 42 -1.74 -2.50 -4.70
CA ALA A 42 -0.54 -2.75 -3.88
C ALA A 42 0.77 -2.44 -4.62
N VAL A 43 0.89 -2.85 -5.89
CA VAL A 43 2.07 -2.54 -6.72
C VAL A 43 2.23 -1.04 -6.93
N ILE A 44 1.15 -0.32 -7.24
CA ILE A 44 1.20 1.14 -7.46
C ILE A 44 1.60 1.86 -6.16
N TYR A 45 0.92 1.60 -5.04
CA TYR A 45 1.24 2.24 -3.78
C TYR A 45 2.64 1.87 -3.27
N GLY A 46 3.02 0.60 -3.40
CA GLY A 46 4.37 0.13 -3.09
C GLY A 46 5.43 0.85 -3.94
N THR A 47 5.20 0.99 -5.24
CA THR A 47 6.12 1.71 -6.14
C THR A 47 6.27 3.18 -5.75
N ILE A 48 5.16 3.88 -5.48
CA ILE A 48 5.22 5.29 -5.07
C ILE A 48 5.95 5.45 -3.73
N ALA A 49 5.66 4.57 -2.76
CA ALA A 49 6.37 4.55 -1.48
C ALA A 49 7.88 4.28 -1.65
N GLY A 50 8.25 3.35 -2.53
CA GLY A 50 9.63 3.05 -2.89
C GLY A 50 10.36 4.20 -3.57
N VAL A 51 9.66 4.97 -4.43
CA VAL A 51 10.22 6.18 -5.06
C VAL A 51 10.53 7.22 -4.00
N PHE A 52 9.64 7.47 -3.03
CA PHE A 52 9.95 8.35 -1.89
C PHE A 52 11.13 7.83 -1.07
N GLY A 53 11.18 6.52 -0.80
CA GLY A 53 12.31 5.89 -0.13
C GLY A 53 13.65 6.07 -0.87
N LEU A 54 13.64 5.97 -2.20
CA LEU A 54 14.80 6.22 -3.04
C LEU A 54 15.23 7.69 -2.98
N ILE A 55 14.28 8.64 -3.13
CA ILE A 55 14.55 10.07 -3.06
C ILE A 55 15.18 10.43 -1.71
N TRP A 56 14.61 9.95 -0.60
CA TRP A 56 15.18 10.19 0.72
C TRP A 56 16.49 9.48 0.96
N GLY A 57 16.69 8.30 0.38
CA GLY A 57 17.98 7.59 0.40
C GLY A 57 19.08 8.38 -0.31
N VAL A 58 18.79 8.96 -1.48
CA VAL A 58 19.74 9.81 -2.23
C VAL A 58 20.03 11.12 -1.49
N LEU A 59 19.04 11.69 -0.81
CA LEU A 59 19.17 12.94 -0.07
C LEU A 59 19.72 12.76 1.36
N HIS A 60 19.92 11.52 1.83
CA HIS A 60 20.32 11.18 3.21
C HIS A 60 19.40 11.75 4.30
N LEU A 61 18.09 11.84 4.04
CA LEU A 61 17.12 12.50 4.92
C LEU A 61 16.32 11.57 5.84
N THR A 62 16.62 10.27 5.89
CA THR A 62 15.89 9.29 6.72
C THR A 62 16.75 8.70 7.83
N ALA A 63 16.19 8.41 9.01
CA ALA A 63 16.87 7.73 10.11
C ALA A 63 17.44 6.34 9.72
N ALA A 64 16.86 5.71 8.71
CA ALA A 64 17.38 4.48 8.11
C ALA A 64 18.78 4.65 7.47
N SER A 65 19.19 5.89 7.16
CA SER A 65 20.57 6.22 6.79
C SER A 65 21.58 5.93 7.92
N GLY A 66 21.16 5.97 9.18
CA GLY A 66 22.02 5.73 10.34
C GLY A 66 22.14 4.26 10.77
N ALA A 67 21.05 3.47 10.70
CA ALA A 67 21.07 2.08 11.16
C ALA A 67 21.39 1.05 10.07
N PHE A 68 21.14 1.37 8.79
CA PHE A 68 21.45 0.50 7.64
C PHE A 68 22.02 1.23 6.42
N GLY A 69 21.95 2.57 6.36
CA GLY A 69 22.37 3.36 5.19
C GLY A 69 23.79 3.92 5.22
N GLY A 70 24.60 3.66 6.26
CA GLY A 70 25.99 4.09 6.33
C GLY A 70 26.98 3.28 5.49
N LEU A 71 26.61 2.10 4.99
CA LEU A 71 27.53 1.18 4.30
C LEU A 71 27.27 0.99 2.80
N ILE A 72 26.09 1.35 2.27
CA ILE A 72 25.66 0.98 0.90
C ILE A 72 24.81 2.11 0.24
N GLY A 73 25.33 3.34 0.16
CA GLY A 73 24.56 4.52 -0.27
C GLY A 73 23.95 4.48 -1.69
N GLY A 74 24.44 3.64 -2.61
CA GLY A 74 23.87 3.49 -3.97
C GLY A 74 22.94 2.29 -4.17
N GLY A 75 23.20 1.17 -3.46
CA GLY A 75 22.39 -0.05 -3.54
C GLY A 75 21.12 0.02 -2.69
N VAL A 76 21.12 0.81 -1.62
CA VAL A 76 20.00 0.90 -0.68
C VAL A 76 18.76 1.56 -1.30
N GLY A 77 18.89 2.54 -2.19
CA GLY A 77 17.74 3.18 -2.84
C GLY A 77 16.99 2.26 -3.81
N VAL A 78 17.71 1.49 -4.62
CA VAL A 78 17.13 0.50 -5.54
C VAL A 78 16.54 -0.69 -4.76
N MET A 79 17.24 -1.13 -3.70
CA MET A 79 16.73 -2.16 -2.80
C MET A 79 15.51 -1.69 -2.00
N ALA A 80 15.40 -0.40 -1.67
CA ALA A 80 14.22 0.19 -1.04
C ALA A 80 13.03 0.21 -2.01
N LEU A 81 13.25 0.55 -3.29
CA LEU A 81 12.21 0.49 -4.31
C LEU A 81 11.71 -0.94 -4.53
N VAL A 82 12.61 -1.88 -4.83
CA VAL A 82 12.23 -3.29 -5.05
C VAL A 82 11.64 -3.91 -3.79
N GLY A 83 12.23 -3.63 -2.63
CA GLY A 83 11.75 -4.09 -1.33
C GLY A 83 10.36 -3.55 -0.98
N SER A 84 10.05 -2.30 -1.32
CA SER A 84 8.72 -1.73 -1.09
C SER A 84 7.62 -2.38 -1.92
N ILE A 85 7.92 -2.78 -3.17
CA ILE A 85 6.95 -3.46 -4.05
C ILE A 85 6.71 -4.89 -3.51
N ILE A 86 7.78 -5.63 -3.21
CA ILE A 86 7.67 -6.98 -2.65
C ILE A 86 6.94 -6.93 -1.30
N GLY A 87 7.33 -6.00 -0.42
CA GLY A 87 6.72 -5.78 0.88
C GLY A 87 5.26 -5.38 0.79
N ALA A 88 4.87 -4.56 -0.19
CA ALA A 88 3.47 -4.22 -0.44
C ALA A 88 2.66 -5.43 -0.90
N ILE A 89 3.18 -6.27 -1.80
CA ILE A 89 2.48 -7.48 -2.23
C ILE A 89 2.31 -8.47 -1.07
N ILE A 90 3.38 -8.72 -0.31
CA ILE A 90 3.32 -9.62 0.87
C ILE A 90 2.38 -9.03 1.93
N GLY A 91 2.52 -7.73 2.22
CA GLY A 91 1.70 -7.00 3.17
C GLY A 91 0.22 -6.98 2.80
N LEU A 92 -0.12 -7.10 1.52
CA LEU A 92 -1.51 -7.13 1.05
C LEU A 92 -2.22 -8.39 1.57
N PHE A 93 -1.55 -9.54 1.42
CA PHE A 93 -2.12 -10.82 1.85
C PHE A 93 -2.05 -10.98 3.37
N ILE A 94 -0.93 -10.61 4.01
CA ILE A 94 -0.81 -10.64 5.47
C ILE A 94 -1.84 -9.71 6.11
N GLY A 95 -1.94 -8.47 5.61
CA GLY A 95 -2.96 -7.51 6.05
C GLY A 95 -4.37 -8.02 5.82
N GLY A 96 -4.63 -8.67 4.68
CA GLY A 96 -5.92 -9.31 4.41
C GLY A 96 -6.30 -10.39 5.43
N VAL A 97 -5.34 -11.21 5.87
CA VAL A 97 -5.57 -12.21 6.94
C VAL A 97 -5.82 -11.53 8.29
N ILE A 98 -5.07 -10.48 8.62
CA ILE A 98 -5.30 -9.71 9.86
C ILE A 98 -6.70 -9.10 9.84
N LEU A 99 -7.10 -8.45 8.74
CA LEU A 99 -8.42 -7.85 8.58
C LEU A 99 -9.52 -8.92 8.64
N LEU A 100 -9.30 -10.09 8.05
CA LEU A 100 -10.22 -11.24 8.16
C LEU A 100 -10.45 -11.64 9.61
N ILE A 101 -9.39 -11.79 10.41
CA ILE A 101 -9.48 -12.15 11.82
C ILE A 101 -10.24 -11.07 12.60
N VAL A 102 -9.89 -9.80 12.39
CA VAL A 102 -10.58 -8.66 13.02
C VAL A 102 -12.06 -8.64 12.65
N SER A 103 -12.37 -8.80 11.36
CA SER A 103 -13.73 -8.85 10.84
C SER A 103 -14.52 -10.01 11.45
N ALA A 104 -13.91 -11.20 11.56
CA ALA A 104 -14.54 -12.36 12.20
C ALA A 104 -14.87 -12.13 13.68
N ILE A 105 -13.97 -11.48 14.43
CA ILE A 105 -14.20 -11.14 15.85
C ILE A 105 -15.31 -10.09 15.99
N CYS A 106 -15.38 -9.13 15.06
CA CYS A 106 -16.38 -8.07 15.07
C CYS A 106 -17.73 -8.47 14.43
N GLY A 107 -17.90 -9.73 14.00
CA GLY A 107 -19.13 -10.19 13.35
C GLY A 107 -19.35 -9.62 11.94
N GLY A 108 -18.28 -9.19 11.27
CA GLY A 108 -18.27 -8.65 9.92
C GLY A 108 -18.16 -9.72 8.82
N ASN A 109 -17.73 -9.31 7.64
CA ASN A 109 -17.58 -10.18 6.48
C ASN A 109 -16.33 -11.10 6.62
N THR A 110 -16.56 -12.42 6.61
CA THR A 110 -15.51 -13.46 6.71
C THR A 110 -15.01 -13.96 5.36
N ASN A 111 -15.34 -13.27 4.26
CA ASN A 111 -14.75 -13.53 2.96
C ASN A 111 -13.34 -12.91 2.88
N PHE A 112 -12.34 -13.74 2.58
CA PHE A 112 -10.95 -13.29 2.46
C PHE A 112 -10.77 -12.22 1.38
N GLU A 113 -11.48 -12.33 0.25
CA GLU A 113 -11.38 -11.36 -0.83
C GLU A 113 -11.82 -9.96 -0.40
N ALA A 114 -12.94 -9.86 0.32
CA ALA A 114 -13.45 -8.60 0.85
C ALA A 114 -12.41 -7.93 1.78
N ASN A 115 -11.78 -8.72 2.65
CA ASN A 115 -10.76 -8.23 3.57
C ASN A 115 -9.47 -7.79 2.85
N VAL A 116 -9.03 -8.53 1.82
CA VAL A 116 -7.89 -8.13 0.99
C VAL A 116 -8.18 -6.84 0.21
N ARG A 117 -9.40 -6.65 -0.27
CA ARG A 117 -9.83 -5.39 -0.93
C ARG A 117 -9.79 -4.20 0.03
N VAL A 118 -10.21 -4.40 1.29
CA VAL A 118 -10.09 -3.39 2.35
C VAL A 118 -8.62 -3.07 2.62
N THR A 119 -7.76 -4.09 2.75
CA THR A 119 -6.32 -3.89 2.92
C THR A 119 -5.71 -3.13 1.75
N ALA A 120 -6.05 -3.45 0.51
CA ALA A 120 -5.56 -2.73 -0.67
C ALA A 120 -5.99 -1.25 -0.68
N ALA A 121 -7.20 -0.94 -0.21
CA ALA A 121 -7.65 0.44 -0.07
C ALA A 121 -6.85 1.18 1.02
N LEU A 122 -6.60 0.54 2.16
CA LEU A 122 -5.80 1.11 3.26
C LEU A 122 -4.33 1.35 2.89
N MET A 123 -3.80 0.62 1.90
CA MET A 123 -2.43 0.81 1.41
C MET A 123 -2.17 2.18 0.79
N VAL A 124 -3.20 2.98 0.52
CA VAL A 124 -3.04 4.41 0.16
C VAL A 124 -2.31 5.22 1.25
N LEU A 125 -2.24 4.71 2.47
CA LEU A 125 -1.47 5.31 3.56
C LEU A 125 0.05 5.11 3.37
N SER A 126 0.49 4.06 2.67
CA SER A 126 1.91 3.75 2.53
C SER A 126 2.72 4.84 1.80
N PRO A 127 2.24 5.42 0.68
CA PRO A 127 2.93 6.54 0.03
C PRO A 127 2.97 7.80 0.91
N ILE A 128 1.91 8.05 1.69
CA ILE A 128 1.83 9.21 2.59
C ILE A 128 2.85 9.06 3.72
N SER A 129 2.90 7.87 4.35
CA SER A 129 3.89 7.57 5.37
C SER A 129 5.32 7.63 4.82
N ALA A 130 5.55 7.12 3.61
CA ALA A 130 6.87 7.18 2.96
C ALA A 130 7.27 8.63 2.65
N LEU A 131 6.35 9.47 2.17
CA LEU A 131 6.58 10.89 1.94
C LEU A 131 6.97 11.61 3.23
N LEU A 132 6.29 11.34 4.35
CA LEU A 132 6.54 11.98 5.64
C LEU A 132 7.71 11.36 6.43
N SER A 133 8.29 10.26 5.96
CA SER A 133 9.32 9.51 6.71
C SER A 133 10.61 10.29 6.97
N PHE A 134 10.86 11.41 6.28
CA PHE A 134 12.01 12.27 6.55
C PHE A 134 11.88 13.05 7.86
N THR A 135 10.67 13.23 8.41
CA THR A 135 10.47 13.92 9.70
C THR A 135 10.57 12.98 10.90
N SER A 136 10.45 11.67 10.69
CA SER A 136 10.68 10.65 11.71
C SER A 136 12.17 10.31 11.76
N GLY A 137 12.93 11.20 12.41
CA GLY A 137 14.35 11.01 12.77
C GLY A 137 14.50 10.22 14.06
#